data_AF-F2Z8W3-F1
#
_entry.id   AF-F2Z8W3-F1
#
_cell.length_a   1.000
_cell.length_b   1.000
_cell.length_c   1.000
_cell.angle_alpha   90.00
_cell.angle_beta   90.00
_cell.angle_gamma   90.00
#
_symmetry.space_group_name_H-M   'P 1'
#
loop_
_entity.id
_entity.type
_entity.pdbx_description
1 polymer ?
#
loop_
_entity_poly.entity_id
_entity_poly.type
_entity_poly.pdbx_seq_one_letter_code
_entity_poly.pdbx_strand_id
1 'polypeptide(L)'
;MTTELLNTLYVQTQGADLRLEQDSLRVHLPETPGRKILPLRRIDAIVLYGHVNLSTELITRCAQDRRPVTWMTRGGRYLARLDGARPGQRAPPPCPAPAPRRPGGPPRHRQEHGRRKDPQQPLDPPPRRPRRPTRRPGPDPNRRR
;
A
#
# COMPACT_ATOMS: atom_id res chain seq x y z
N MET A 1 5.78 42.00 -8.62
CA MET A 1 6.58 40.82 -9.01
C MET A 1 6.18 39.69 -8.07
N THR A 2 5.35 38.76 -8.50
CA THR A 2 4.88 37.67 -7.65
C THR A 2 5.77 36.46 -7.89
N THR A 3 6.63 36.18 -6.91
CA THR A 3 7.56 35.04 -6.93
C THR A 3 6.80 33.84 -6.36
N GLU A 4 6.36 32.90 -7.21
CA GLU A 4 5.87 31.59 -6.74
C GLU A 4 7.08 30.73 -6.39
N LEU A 5 7.23 30.38 -5.12
CA LEU A 5 8.26 29.46 -4.64
C LEU A 5 7.58 28.18 -4.15
N LEU A 6 7.92 27.04 -4.77
CA LEU A 6 7.60 25.67 -4.35
C LEU A 6 6.10 25.35 -4.26
N ASN A 7 5.44 25.22 -5.41
CA ASN A 7 4.04 24.83 -5.47
C ASN A 7 3.91 23.29 -5.44
N THR A 8 3.69 22.75 -4.24
CA THR A 8 3.51 21.31 -3.99
C THR A 8 2.04 20.95 -3.95
N LEU A 9 1.61 19.99 -4.77
CA LEU A 9 0.25 19.47 -4.75
C LEU A 9 0.12 18.32 -3.74
N TYR A 10 -0.70 18.51 -2.70
CA TYR A 10 -1.06 17.48 -1.74
C TYR A 10 -2.40 16.85 -2.12
N VAL A 11 -2.44 15.54 -2.29
CA VAL A 11 -3.66 14.78 -2.61
C VAL A 11 -3.96 13.78 -1.50
N GLN A 12 -5.04 14.06 -0.76
CA GLN A 12 -5.46 13.26 0.39
C GLN A 12 -6.80 12.55 0.18
N THR A 13 -7.57 12.97 -0.84
CA THR A 13 -8.85 12.36 -1.19
C THR A 13 -8.64 10.92 -1.67
N GLN A 14 -9.30 9.97 -1.02
CA GLN A 14 -9.17 8.56 -1.40
C GLN A 14 -9.94 8.27 -2.69
N GLY A 15 -9.37 7.41 -3.53
CA GLY A 15 -9.94 7.12 -4.84
C GLY A 15 -9.80 8.27 -5.83
N ALA A 16 -9.06 9.33 -5.50
CA ALA A 16 -8.71 10.35 -6.48
C ALA A 16 -7.87 9.74 -7.60
N ASP A 17 -8.11 10.21 -8.83
CA ASP A 17 -7.43 9.73 -10.04
C ASP A 17 -6.75 10.92 -10.73
N LEU A 18 -5.43 10.83 -10.84
CA LEU A 18 -4.56 11.84 -11.42
C LEU A 18 -4.07 11.37 -12.78
N ARG A 19 -4.34 12.16 -13.82
CA ARG A 19 -3.92 11.86 -15.19
C ARG A 19 -3.21 13.04 -15.82
N LEU A 20 -2.26 12.71 -16.68
CA LEU A 20 -1.67 13.69 -17.57
C LEU A 20 -2.64 13.95 -18.73
N GLU A 21 -2.98 15.21 -18.95
CA GLU A 21 -3.73 15.68 -20.11
C GLU A 21 -2.86 16.72 -20.81
N GLN A 22 -2.13 16.28 -21.85
CA GLN A 22 -1.12 17.08 -22.54
C GLN A 22 -0.02 17.61 -21.60
N ASP A 23 -0.06 18.91 -21.27
CA ASP A 23 0.87 19.60 -20.36
C ASP A 23 0.20 20.00 -19.02
N SER A 24 -1.00 19.48 -18.77
CA SER A 24 -1.77 19.76 -17.57
C SER A 24 -2.05 18.48 -16.77
N LEU A 25 -2.09 18.63 -15.46
CA LEU A 25 -2.55 17.61 -14.53
C LEU A 25 -4.07 17.70 -14.38
N ARG A 26 -4.76 16.63 -14.76
CA ARG A 26 -6.18 16.46 -14.47
C ARG A 26 -6.37 15.67 -13.20
N VAL A 27 -7.17 16.21 -12.29
CA VAL A 27 -7.56 15.58 -11.04
C VAL A 27 -9.05 15.25 -11.11
N HIS A 28 -9.37 13.98 -10.98
CA HIS A 28 -10.72 13.48 -10.80
C HIS A 28 -10.91 13.09 -9.33
N LEU A 29 -11.93 13.66 -8.69
CA LEU A 29 -12.30 13.36 -7.31
C LEU A 29 -13.62 12.59 -7.32
N PRO A 30 -13.75 11.49 -6.58
CA PRO A 30 -14.96 10.66 -6.60
C PRO A 30 -16.20 11.39 -6.06
N GLU A 31 -16.03 12.28 -5.09
CA GLU A 31 -17.13 12.97 -4.41
C GLU A 31 -17.46 14.34 -5.02
N THR A 32 -16.62 14.86 -5.93
CA THR A 32 -16.80 16.20 -6.50
C THR A 32 -17.12 16.10 -7.98
N PRO A 33 -18.35 16.47 -8.40
CA PRO A 33 -18.67 16.59 -9.81
C PRO A 33 -17.88 17.78 -10.40
N GLY A 34 -16.88 17.46 -11.21
CA GLY A 34 -16.02 18.47 -11.83
C GLY A 34 -14.69 17.91 -12.30
N ARG A 35 -14.06 18.61 -13.24
CA ARG A 35 -12.70 18.32 -13.71
C ARG A 35 -11.80 19.45 -13.22
N LYS A 36 -10.89 19.17 -12.30
CA LYS A 36 -9.87 20.15 -11.91
C LYS A 36 -8.65 19.94 -12.80
N ILE A 37 -8.32 20.95 -13.59
CA ILE A 37 -7.14 20.94 -14.47
C ILE A 37 -6.17 21.97 -13.92
N LEU A 38 -4.94 21.53 -13.67
CA LEU A 38 -3.86 22.36 -13.15
C LEU A 38 -2.70 22.29 -14.14
N PRO A 39 -2.11 23.42 -14.58
CA PRO A 39 -0.94 23.38 -15.44
C PRO A 39 0.21 22.66 -14.75
N LEU A 40 0.74 21.60 -15.36
CA LEU A 40 1.79 20.79 -14.73
C LEU A 40 3.04 21.64 -14.49
N ARG A 41 3.32 22.62 -15.35
CA ARG A 41 4.46 23.54 -15.23
C ARG A 41 4.52 24.28 -13.91
N ARG A 42 3.36 24.56 -13.30
CA ARG A 42 3.28 25.25 -12.00
C ARG A 42 3.43 24.31 -10.82
N ILE A 43 3.48 22.98 -11.00
CA ILE A 43 3.52 22.03 -9.88
C ILE A 43 4.93 21.48 -9.74
N ASP A 44 5.63 21.88 -8.69
CA ASP A 44 7.02 21.48 -8.48
C ASP A 44 7.13 20.07 -7.91
N ALA A 45 6.16 19.65 -7.08
CA ALA A 45 6.14 18.34 -6.44
C ALA A 45 4.71 17.85 -6.22
N ILE A 46 4.53 16.52 -6.14
CA ILE A 46 3.25 15.89 -5.84
C ILE A 46 3.42 14.98 -4.62
N VAL A 47 2.52 15.09 -3.64
CA VAL A 47 2.49 14.25 -2.44
C VAL A 47 1.12 13.58 -2.32
N LEU A 48 1.12 12.26 -2.17
CA LEU A 48 -0.06 11.42 -2.22
C LEU A 48 -0.24 10.70 -0.89
N TYR A 49 -1.47 10.64 -0.39
CA TYR A 49 -1.77 9.98 0.88
C TYR A 49 -2.75 8.84 0.69
N GLY A 50 -2.31 7.63 1.02
CA GLY A 50 -3.15 6.43 0.97
C GLY A 50 -3.47 6.02 -0.47
N HIS A 51 -4.75 5.78 -0.75
CA HIS A 51 -5.21 5.23 -2.02
C HIS A 51 -5.52 6.35 -3.03
N VAL A 52 -4.53 6.68 -3.86
CA VAL A 52 -4.64 7.66 -4.95
C VAL A 52 -4.08 7.02 -6.22
N ASN A 53 -4.86 7.10 -7.31
CA ASN A 53 -4.47 6.58 -8.61
C ASN A 53 -3.66 7.61 -9.39
N LEU A 54 -2.61 7.13 -10.05
CA LEU A 54 -1.76 7.92 -10.93
C LEU A 54 -1.61 7.19 -12.27
N SER A 55 -1.79 7.92 -13.36
CA SER A 55 -1.49 7.36 -14.68
C SER A 55 0.02 7.16 -14.85
N THR A 56 0.39 6.08 -15.53
CA THR A 56 1.79 5.77 -15.85
C THR A 56 2.45 6.89 -16.67
N GLU A 57 1.68 7.54 -17.54
CA GLU A 57 2.14 8.69 -18.34
C GLU A 57 2.53 9.87 -17.44
N LEU A 58 1.73 10.16 -16.41
CA LEU A 58 2.02 11.21 -15.46
C LEU A 58 3.28 10.90 -14.65
N ILE A 59 3.41 9.67 -14.16
CA ILE A 59 4.62 9.20 -13.44
C ILE A 59 5.86 9.36 -14.32
N THR A 60 5.76 8.95 -15.59
CA THR A 60 6.88 9.01 -16.54
C THR A 60 7.26 10.46 -16.84
N ARG A 61 6.27 11.34 -17.06
CA ARG A 61 6.49 12.76 -17.27
C ARG A 61 7.12 13.43 -16.05
N CYS A 62 6.66 13.11 -14.84
CA CYS A 62 7.27 13.59 -13.60
C CYS A 62 8.74 13.16 -13.47
N ALA A 63 9.06 11.91 -13.81
CA ALA A 63 10.44 11.41 -13.81
C ALA A 63 11.34 12.15 -14.82
N GLN A 64 10.83 12.47 -16.00
CA GLN A 64 11.56 13.22 -17.03
C GLN A 64 11.76 14.69 -16.64
N ASP A 65 10.71 15.34 -16.15
CA ASP A 65 10.73 16.75 -15.74
C ASP A 65 11.48 16.98 -14.41
N ARG A 66 11.95 15.91 -13.75
CA ARG A 66 12.54 15.94 -12.40
C ARG A 66 11.61 16.53 -11.34
N ARG A 67 10.31 16.28 -11.48
CA ARG A 67 9.28 16.63 -10.50
C ARG A 67 9.08 15.45 -9.55
N PRO A 68 9.44 15.58 -8.27
CA PRO A 68 9.30 14.48 -7.35
C PRO A 68 7.85 14.13 -7.04
N VAL A 69 7.58 12.82 -6.97
CA VAL A 69 6.30 12.28 -6.53
C VAL A 69 6.54 11.47 -5.26
N THR A 70 5.86 11.82 -4.18
CA THR A 70 6.03 11.18 -2.87
C THR A 70 4.76 10.47 -2.46
N TRP A 71 4.86 9.20 -2.10
CA TRP A 71 3.78 8.40 -1.54
C TRP A 71 3.91 8.35 -0.02
N MET A 72 2.79 8.57 0.66
CA MET A 72 2.66 8.49 2.10
C MET A 72 1.46 7.61 2.46
N THR A 73 1.48 7.02 3.64
CA THR A 73 0.29 6.41 4.23
C THR A 73 -0.74 7.49 4.55
N ARG A 74 -2.00 7.10 4.76
CA ARG A 74 -3.04 8.01 5.23
C ARG A 74 -2.70 8.68 6.58
N GLY A 75 -1.92 7.99 7.41
CA GLY A 75 -1.42 8.52 8.69
C GLY A 75 -0.14 9.38 8.58
N GLY A 76 0.29 9.73 7.36
CA GLY A 76 1.45 10.60 7.15
C GLY A 76 2.82 9.92 7.26
N ARG A 77 2.89 8.59 7.25
CA ARG A 77 4.17 7.86 7.20
C ARG A 77 4.68 7.81 5.77
N TYR A 78 5.96 8.14 5.56
CA TYR A 78 6.61 8.02 4.25
C TYR A 78 6.63 6.57 3.75
N LEU A 79 6.30 6.36 2.47
CA LEU A 79 6.35 5.05 1.81
C LEU A 79 7.44 4.99 0.74
N ALA A 80 7.39 5.92 -0.22
CA ALA A 80 8.29 5.92 -1.35
C ALA A 80 8.36 7.32 -1.98
N ARG A 81 9.39 7.54 -2.78
CA ARG A 81 9.55 8.74 -3.60
C ARG A 81 10.14 8.35 -4.94
N LEU A 82 9.54 8.92 -5.99
CA LEU A 82 10.09 8.98 -7.32
C LEU A 82 10.86 10.29 -7.44
N ASP A 83 12.13 10.20 -7.78
CA ASP A 83 12.93 11.33 -8.24
C ASP A 83 13.29 11.10 -9.70
N GLY A 84 13.37 12.20 -10.47
CA GLY A 84 13.82 12.13 -11.86
C GLY A 84 15.30 11.79 -11.98
N ALA A 85 15.71 11.40 -13.18
CA ALA A 85 17.11 11.11 -13.47
C ALA A 85 17.97 12.33 -13.16
N ARG A 86 19.06 12.13 -12.40
CA ARG A 86 19.99 13.21 -12.09
C ARG A 86 20.89 13.49 -13.30
N PRO A 87 21.29 14.75 -13.56
CA PRO A 87 22.27 15.04 -14.58
C PRO A 87 23.52 14.17 -14.40
N GLY A 88 23.96 13.52 -15.48
CA GLY A 88 25.11 12.60 -15.45
C GLY A 88 24.81 11.18 -14.95
N GLN A 89 23.58 10.89 -14.50
CA GLN A 89 23.18 9.52 -14.16
C GLN A 89 23.09 8.70 -15.45
N ARG A 90 23.98 7.72 -15.59
CA ARG A 90 23.92 6.77 -16.70
C ARG A 90 22.81 5.75 -16.45
N ALA A 91 22.17 5.31 -17.53
CA ALA A 91 21.27 4.19 -17.46
C ALA A 91 22.01 2.96 -16.88
N PRO A 92 21.36 2.17 -16.01
CA PRO A 92 21.95 0.92 -15.55
C PRO A 92 22.20 0.01 -16.75
N PRO A 93 23.21 -0.88 -16.69
CA PRO A 93 23.41 -1.87 -17.73
C PRO A 93 22.14 -2.73 -17.89
N PRO A 94 21.84 -3.23 -19.09
CA PRO A 94 20.69 -4.10 -19.29
C PRO A 94 20.80 -5.32 -18.36
N CYS A 95 19.66 -5.81 -17.88
CA CYS A 95 19.64 -7.05 -17.10
C CYS A 95 20.34 -8.16 -17.89
N PRO A 96 21.30 -8.89 -17.29
CA PRO A 96 21.93 -10.01 -17.97
C PRO A 96 20.87 -11.03 -18.36
N ALA A 97 21.05 -11.66 -19.52
CA ALA A 97 20.15 -12.72 -19.96
C ALA A 97 20.03 -13.79 -18.86
N PRO A 98 18.82 -14.33 -18.62
CA PRO A 98 18.65 -15.37 -17.61
C PRO A 98 19.59 -16.52 -17.91
N ALA A 99 20.36 -16.95 -16.92
CA ALA A 99 21.27 -18.07 -17.06
C ALA A 99 20.47 -19.31 -17.52
N PRO A 100 21.02 -20.15 -18.42
CA PRO A 100 20.37 -21.38 -18.81
C PRO A 100 20.04 -22.18 -17.55
N ARG A 101 18.79 -22.63 -17.43
CA ARG A 101 18.36 -23.49 -16.33
C ARG A 101 19.30 -24.69 -16.31
N ARG A 102 20.05 -24.88 -15.22
CA ARG A 102 20.84 -26.11 -15.06
C ARG A 102 19.87 -27.29 -15.20
N PRO A 103 20.23 -28.34 -15.97
CA PRO A 103 19.40 -29.54 -16.01
C PRO A 103 19.17 -30.00 -14.58
N GLY A 104 17.90 -30.22 -14.24
CA GLY A 104 17.51 -30.67 -12.91
C GLY A 104 18.34 -31.88 -12.56
N GLY A 105 19.08 -31.81 -11.45
CA GLY A 105 19.75 -32.97 -10.89
C GLY A 105 18.72 -34.08 -10.66
N PRO A 106 19.17 -35.36 -10.61
CA PRO A 106 18.26 -36.47 -10.39
C PRO A 106 17.39 -36.22 -9.16
N PRO A 107 16.11 -36.64 -9.18
CA PRO A 107 15.21 -36.44 -8.06
C PRO A 107 15.88 -37.01 -6.82
N ARG A 108 16.18 -36.14 -5.85
CA ARG A 108 16.64 -36.60 -4.54
C ARG A 108 15.48 -37.37 -3.95
N HIS A 109 15.60 -38.70 -3.92
CA HIS A 109 14.71 -39.55 -3.13
C HIS A 109 14.72 -39.01 -1.71
N ARG A 110 13.64 -38.34 -1.34
CA ARG A 110 13.36 -37.98 0.05
C ARG A 110 13.16 -39.30 0.75
N GLN A 111 14.20 -39.78 1.44
CA GLN A 111 14.02 -40.84 2.44
C GLN A 111 13.03 -40.31 3.46
N GLU A 112 11.76 -40.70 3.33
CA GLU A 112 10.81 -40.67 4.42
C GLU A 112 11.41 -41.53 5.53
N HIS A 113 12.10 -40.87 6.46
CA HIS A 113 12.35 -41.48 7.75
C HIS A 113 10.97 -41.78 8.32
N GLY A 114 10.66 -43.08 8.37
CA GLY A 114 9.39 -43.57 8.86
C GLY A 114 9.06 -42.87 10.15
N ARG A 115 7.96 -42.12 10.14
CA ARG A 115 7.27 -41.74 11.36
C ARG A 115 7.02 -43.04 12.11
N ARG A 116 7.84 -43.33 13.11
CA ARG A 116 7.44 -44.25 14.18
C ARG A 116 6.10 -43.71 14.65
N LYS A 117 5.03 -44.49 14.44
CA LYS A 117 3.74 -44.19 15.03
C LYS A 117 3.98 -44.16 16.54
N ASP A 118 4.00 -42.98 17.13
CA ASP A 118 3.79 -42.85 18.56
C ASP A 118 2.46 -43.56 18.88
N PRO A 119 2.43 -44.50 19.84
CA PRO A 119 1.18 -45.08 20.29
C PRO A 119 0.27 -43.94 20.76
N GLN A 120 -0.96 -43.90 20.25
CA GLN A 120 -2.00 -42.99 20.75
C GLN A 120 -2.05 -43.06 22.28
N GLN A 121 -1.57 -42.03 22.96
CA GLN A 121 -1.96 -41.79 24.34
C GLN A 121 -3.46 -41.43 24.34
N PRO A 122 -4.29 -42.06 25.18
CA PRO A 122 -5.67 -41.65 25.32
C PRO A 122 -5.71 -40.20 25.79
N LEU A 123 -6.43 -39.36 25.05
CA LEU A 123 -6.68 -37.98 25.43
C LEU A 123 -7.54 -38.00 26.69
N ASP A 124 -6.98 -37.59 27.83
CA ASP A 124 -7.77 -37.40 29.06
C ASP A 124 -8.96 -36.47 28.76
N PRO A 125 -10.17 -36.77 29.29
CA PRO A 125 -11.32 -35.90 29.11
C PRO A 125 -11.05 -34.53 29.76
N PRO A 126 -11.48 -33.42 29.14
CA PRO A 126 -11.23 -32.10 29.69
C PRO A 126 -11.88 -31.93 31.07
N PRO A 127 -11.26 -31.19 32.00
CA PRO A 127 -11.80 -30.98 33.33
C PRO A 127 -13.16 -30.29 33.25
N ARG A 128 -14.16 -30.88 33.93
CA ARG A 128 -15.51 -30.31 34.02
C ARG A 128 -15.43 -28.91 34.64
N ARG A 129 -15.81 -27.89 33.87
CA ARG A 129 -15.93 -26.52 34.38
C ARG A 129 -16.89 -26.50 35.58
N PRO A 130 -16.55 -25.86 36.71
CA PRO A 130 -17.50 -25.68 37.80
C PRO A 130 -18.68 -24.83 37.30
N ARG A 131 -19.90 -25.30 37.58
CA ARG A 131 -21.14 -24.59 37.26
C ARG A 131 -21.12 -23.23 37.98
N ARG A 132 -21.17 -22.13 37.22
CA ARG A 132 -21.38 -20.79 37.79
C ARG A 132 -22.68 -20.82 38.61
N PRO A 133 -22.68 -20.34 39.87
CA PRO A 133 -23.93 -20.14 40.60
C PRO A 133 -24.75 -19.08 39.86
N THR A 134 -26.02 -19.42 39.59
CA THR A 134 -27.02 -18.54 39.01
C THR A 134 -27.15 -17.31 39.90
N ARG A 135 -26.73 -16.15 39.40
CA ARG A 135 -26.92 -14.86 40.07
C ARG A 135 -28.44 -14.62 40.12
N ARG A 136 -29.03 -14.68 41.31
CA ARG A 136 -30.43 -14.29 41.53
C ARG A 136 -30.61 -12.85 41.02
N PRO A 137 -31.70 -12.53 40.30
CA PRO A 137 -32.00 -11.14 39.99
C PRO A 137 -32.25 -10.40 41.31
N GLY A 138 -31.53 -9.29 41.51
CA GLY A 138 -31.78 -8.37 42.61
C GLY A 138 -33.15 -7.69 42.44
N PRO A 139 -33.75 -7.18 43.53
CA PRO A 139 -35.05 -6.54 43.47
C PRO A 139 -35.02 -5.28 42.60
N ASP A 140 -36.03 -5.17 41.75
CA ASP A 140 -36.29 -4.03 40.87
C ASP A 140 -36.50 -2.73 41.70
N PRO A 141 -35.68 -1.68 41.49
CA PRO A 141 -35.80 -0.45 42.26
C PRO A 141 -37.01 0.41 41.86
N ASN A 142 -37.82 0.05 40.85
CA ASN A 142 -38.87 0.93 40.33
C ASN A 142 -40.31 0.57 40.75
N ARG A 143 -40.49 -0.16 41.85
CA ARG A 143 -41.83 -0.46 42.42
C ARG A 143 -42.19 0.49 43.56
N ARG A 144 -42.22 1.80 43.30
CA ARG A 144 -42.94 2.82 44.08
C ARG A 144 -43.26 4.05 43.22
N ARG A 145 -44.46 4.05 42.61
CA ARG A 145 -45.46 5.14 42.62
C ARG A 145 -46.62 4.75 41.70
#